data_AF-A0AAU5LPZ5-F1
#
_entry.id   AF-A0AAU5LPZ5-F1
#
_cell.length_a   1.000
_cell.length_b   1.000
_cell.length_c   1.000
_cell.angle_alpha   90.00
_cell.angle_beta   90.00
_cell.angle_gamma   90.00
#
_symmetry.space_group_name_H-M   'P 1'
#
loop_
_entity.id
_entity.type
_entity.pdbx_description
1 polymer ?
#
loop_
_entity_poly.entity_id
_entity_poly.type
_entity_poly.pdbx_seq_one_letter_code
_entity_poly.pdbx_strand_id
1 'polypeptide(L)'
;MRFDRYTVIMLTLRPDAPDMTDDQAAELQDRHLAYGAALQDRGLVLARGPLMDQDDERFRGFSIWSVDQATARAHAEGDPAVRAGRLDVNVMTWMMPAGNLHFTQVRAPRSIAEATTD
;
A
#
# COMPACT_ATOMS: atom_id res chain seq x y z
N MET A 1 20.17 -9.66 -21.63
CA MET A 1 18.79 -9.21 -21.30
C MET A 1 18.91 -8.17 -20.18
N ARG A 2 18.19 -7.05 -20.28
CA ARG A 2 18.15 -6.03 -19.21
C ARG A 2 16.96 -6.32 -18.29
N PHE A 3 17.08 -5.94 -17.02
CA PHE A 3 16.03 -6.13 -16.02
C PHE A 3 15.76 -4.82 -15.30
N ASP A 4 14.48 -4.51 -15.12
CA ASP A 4 14.05 -3.47 -14.20
C ASP A 4 13.86 -4.07 -12.80
N ARG A 5 14.01 -3.23 -11.78
CA ARG A 5 13.84 -3.61 -10.38
C ARG A 5 13.01 -2.55 -9.68
N TYR A 6 12.01 -3.00 -8.95
CA TYR A 6 11.18 -2.13 -8.10
C TYR A 6 11.17 -2.64 -6.68
N THR A 7 11.10 -1.70 -5.74
CA THR A 7 10.70 -2.03 -4.37
C THR A 7 9.20 -2.28 -4.37
N VAL A 8 8.77 -3.40 -3.81
CA VAL A 8 7.36 -3.73 -3.62
C VAL A 8 7.07 -3.99 -2.16
N ILE A 9 5.87 -3.64 -1.73
CA ILE A 9 5.40 -3.88 -0.36
C ILE A 9 4.08 -4.63 -0.39
N MET A 10 4.05 -5.74 0.35
CA MET A 10 2.83 -6.45 0.72
C MET A 10 2.47 -6.07 2.16
N LEU A 11 1.29 -5.47 2.33
CA LEU A 11 0.70 -5.24 3.65
C LEU A 11 -0.06 -6.48 4.08
N THR A 12 0.15 -6.92 5.32
CA THR A 12 -0.54 -8.09 5.87
C THR A 12 -1.26 -7.76 7.16
N LEU A 13 -2.45 -8.34 7.36
CA LEU A 13 -3.15 -8.28 8.63
C LEU A 13 -2.30 -8.98 9.68
N ARG A 14 -2.05 -8.28 10.78
CA ARG A 14 -1.31 -8.84 11.90
C ARG A 14 -2.13 -9.90 12.64
N PRO A 15 -1.54 -11.03 13.06
CA PRO A 15 -2.24 -12.01 13.89
C PRO A 15 -2.72 -11.44 15.24
N ASP A 16 -2.04 -10.41 15.74
CA ASP A 16 -2.35 -9.67 16.97
C ASP A 16 -2.96 -8.29 16.67
N ALA A 17 -3.57 -8.12 15.49
CA ALA A 17 -4.25 -6.86 15.16
C ALA A 17 -5.31 -6.51 16.22
N PRO A 18 -5.41 -5.24 16.64
CA PRO A 18 -6.40 -4.83 17.63
C PRO A 18 -7.83 -5.01 17.11
N ASP A 19 -8.72 -5.46 18.00
CA ASP A 19 -10.15 -5.42 17.75
C ASP A 19 -10.62 -3.97 17.60
N MET A 20 -11.41 -3.72 16.56
CA MET A 20 -11.93 -2.40 16.22
C MET A 20 -13.41 -2.52 15.89
N THR A 21 -14.21 -1.53 16.30
CA THR A 21 -15.56 -1.38 15.75
C THR A 21 -15.50 -1.02 14.27
N ASP A 22 -16.60 -1.20 13.55
CA ASP A 22 -16.69 -0.83 12.14
C ASP A 22 -16.37 0.65 11.92
N ASP A 23 -16.84 1.54 12.80
CA ASP A 23 -16.56 2.98 12.74
C ASP A 23 -15.07 3.28 12.94
N GLN A 24 -14.41 2.63 13.91
CA GLN A 24 -12.97 2.79 14.14
C GLN A 24 -12.15 2.27 12.96
N ALA A 25 -12.56 1.13 12.38
CA ALA A 25 -11.93 0.56 11.21
C ALA A 25 -12.08 1.46 9.98
N ALA A 26 -13.27 2.04 9.78
CA ALA A 26 -13.55 2.97 8.69
C ALA A 26 -12.72 4.25 8.82
N GLU A 27 -12.67 4.85 10.01
CA GLU A 27 -11.86 6.05 10.25
C GLU A 27 -10.36 5.77 10.03
N LEU A 28 -9.87 4.61 10.48
CA LEU A 28 -8.49 4.20 10.24
C LEU A 28 -8.20 4.00 8.75
N GLN A 29 -9.15 3.40 8.01
CA GLN A 29 -9.03 3.18 6.58
C GLN A 29 -9.00 4.51 5.80
N ASP A 30 -9.79 5.51 6.18
CA ASP A 30 -9.72 6.86 5.59
C ASP A 30 -8.33 7.49 5.77
N ARG A 31 -7.78 7.43 6.99
CA ARG A 31 -6.43 7.93 7.25
C ARG A 31 -5.37 7.18 6.44
N HIS A 32 -5.51 5.86 6.30
CA HIS A 32 -4.64 5.02 5.48
C HIS A 32 -4.68 5.42 3.99
N LEU A 33 -5.88 5.64 3.44
CA LEU A 33 -6.07 6.07 2.05
C LEU A 33 -5.50 7.46 1.80
N ALA A 34 -5.81 8.44 2.67
CA ALA A 34 -5.28 9.80 2.58
C ALA A 34 -3.74 9.83 2.64
N TYR A 35 -3.14 9.07 3.56
CA TYR A 35 -1.69 8.95 3.68
C TYR A 35 -1.07 8.36 2.40
N GLY A 36 -1.68 7.29 1.88
CA GLY A 36 -1.26 6.65 0.65
C GLY A 36 -1.32 7.53 -0.59
N ALA A 37 -2.43 8.25 -0.75
CA ALA A 37 -2.63 9.19 -1.83
C ALA A 37 -1.56 10.30 -1.79
N ALA A 38 -1.24 10.84 -0.61
CA ALA A 38 -0.20 11.84 -0.47
C ALA A 38 1.20 11.33 -0.88
N LEU A 39 1.51 10.05 -0.62
CA LEU A 39 2.76 9.43 -1.10
C LEU A 39 2.77 9.24 -2.61
N GLN A 40 1.62 8.92 -3.21
CA GLN A 40 1.47 8.77 -4.66
C GLN A 40 1.53 10.13 -5.37
N ASP A 41 0.93 11.18 -4.82
CA ASP A 41 1.03 12.56 -5.33
C ASP A 41 2.48 13.07 -5.35
N ARG A 42 3.31 12.58 -4.42
CA ARG A 42 4.76 12.87 -4.35
C ARG A 42 5.61 11.98 -5.25
N GLY A 43 5.01 11.01 -5.96
CA GLY A 43 5.71 10.07 -6.83
C GLY A 43 6.57 9.03 -6.09
N LEU A 44 6.39 8.87 -4.77
CA LEU A 44 7.12 7.87 -3.97
C LEU A 44 6.54 6.46 -4.15
N VAL A 45 5.21 6.39 -4.26
CA VAL A 45 4.46 5.19 -4.62
C VAL A 45 4.00 5.34 -6.06
N LEU A 46 4.35 4.36 -6.91
CA LEU A 46 4.02 4.35 -8.33
C LEU A 46 2.63 3.75 -8.59
N ALA A 47 2.26 2.73 -7.82
CA ALA A 47 0.94 2.09 -7.84
C ALA A 47 0.66 1.45 -6.48
N ARG A 48 -0.60 1.48 -6.02
CA ARG A 48 -1.04 0.81 -4.80
C ARG A 48 -2.51 0.44 -4.87
N GLY A 49 -2.92 -0.58 -4.14
CA GLY A 49 -4.32 -0.95 -3.99
C GLY A 49 -4.55 -2.12 -3.03
N PRO A 50 -5.81 -2.35 -2.63
CA PRO A 50 -6.19 -3.57 -1.93
C PRO A 50 -6.08 -4.78 -2.86
N LEU A 51 -6.08 -5.97 -2.26
CA LEU A 51 -6.25 -7.24 -2.97
C LEU A 51 -7.68 -7.73 -2.73
N MET A 52 -8.26 -8.41 -3.71
CA MET A 52 -9.63 -8.95 -3.69
C MET A 52 -9.58 -10.44 -4.03
N ASP A 53 -10.65 -11.20 -3.70
CA ASP A 53 -10.82 -12.62 -4.05
C ASP A 53 -9.60 -13.49 -3.69
N GLN A 54 -9.24 -13.48 -2.40
CA GLN A 54 -7.94 -13.93 -1.92
C GLN A 54 -8.02 -15.33 -1.30
N ASP A 55 -7.08 -16.22 -1.64
CA ASP A 55 -6.90 -17.49 -0.92
C ASP A 55 -6.43 -17.26 0.53
N ASP A 56 -5.60 -16.24 0.73
CA ASP A 56 -5.11 -15.80 2.04
C ASP A 56 -5.59 -14.38 2.33
N GLU A 57 -6.65 -14.29 3.13
CA GLU A 57 -7.28 -13.03 3.56
C GLU A 57 -6.37 -12.14 4.41
N ARG A 58 -5.21 -12.64 4.84
CA ARG A 58 -4.22 -11.83 5.55
C ARG A 58 -3.53 -10.84 4.63
N PHE A 59 -3.47 -11.05 3.31
CA PHE A 59 -2.92 -10.03 2.42
C PHE A 59 -3.91 -8.86 2.34
N ARG A 60 -3.48 -7.62 2.58
CA ARG A 60 -4.40 -6.46 2.68
C ARG A 60 -4.14 -5.37 1.66
N GLY A 61 -2.95 -5.37 1.06
CA GLY A 61 -2.64 -4.43 -0.01
C GLY A 61 -1.27 -4.67 -0.61
N PHE A 62 -1.13 -4.24 -1.85
CA PHE A 62 0.12 -4.32 -2.61
C PHE A 62 0.49 -2.94 -3.12
N SER A 63 1.79 -2.64 -3.15
CA SER A 63 2.29 -1.38 -3.67
C SER A 63 3.65 -1.52 -4.34
N ILE A 64 3.89 -0.69 -5.35
CA ILE A 64 5.15 -0.58 -6.10
C ILE A 64 5.72 0.81 -5.85
N TRP A 65 7.00 0.90 -5.53
CA TRP A 65 7.66 2.12 -5.08
C TRP A 65 8.78 2.54 -6.04
N SER A 66 8.99 3.86 -6.14
CA SER A 66 10.07 4.47 -6.93
C SER A 66 11.39 4.58 -6.18
N VAL A 67 11.38 4.31 -4.88
CA VAL A 67 12.50 4.45 -3.96
C VAL A 67 13.06 3.10 -3.51
N ASP A 68 14.22 3.12 -2.87
CA ASP A 68 14.85 1.92 -2.31
C ASP A 68 14.04 1.32 -1.15
N GLN A 69 14.39 0.10 -0.75
CA GLN A 69 13.67 -0.64 0.29
C GLN A 69 13.67 0.06 1.66
N ALA A 70 14.77 0.71 2.06
CA ALA A 70 14.87 1.34 3.37
C ALA A 70 13.97 2.58 3.43
N THR A 71 14.01 3.40 2.38
CA THR A 71 13.12 4.58 2.25
C THR A 71 11.65 4.17 2.16
N ALA A 72 11.31 3.16 1.36
CA ALA A 72 9.94 2.66 1.25
C ALA A 72 9.42 2.11 2.59
N ARG A 73 10.26 1.34 3.31
CA ARG A 73 9.95 0.81 4.65
C ARG A 73 9.63 1.93 5.63
N ALA A 74 10.49 2.95 5.72
CA ALA A 74 10.28 4.07 6.63
C ALA A 74 8.96 4.80 6.36
N HIS A 75 8.58 4.97 5.09
CA HIS A 75 7.29 5.53 4.73
C HIS A 75 6.12 4.61 5.05
N ALA A 76 6.23 3.32 4.79
CA ALA A 76 5.18 2.34 5.09
C ALA A 76 4.96 2.14 6.60
N GLU A 77 6.02 2.16 7.42
CA GLU A 77 5.93 2.17 8.88
C GLU A 77 5.33 3.48 9.42
N GLY A 78 5.33 4.53 8.60
CA GLY A 78 4.62 5.78 8.85
C GLY A 78 3.10 5.71 8.65
N ASP A 79 2.59 4.66 8.02
CA ASP A 79 1.18 4.51 7.68
C ASP A 79 0.30 4.39 8.94
N PRO A 80 -0.84 5.10 9.02
CA PRO A 80 -1.74 5.02 10.17
C PRO A 80 -2.17 3.60 10.55
N ALA A 81 -2.45 2.72 9.57
CA ALA A 81 -2.88 1.35 9.83
C ALA A 81 -1.74 0.47 10.33
N VAL A 82 -0.50 0.76 9.94
CA VAL A 82 0.70 0.09 10.46
C VAL A 82 1.00 0.56 11.88
N ARG A 83 0.99 1.88 12.13
CA ARG A 83 1.21 2.44 13.47
C ARG A 83 0.16 2.02 14.49
N ALA A 84 -1.07 1.78 14.05
CA ALA A 84 -2.13 1.24 14.89
C ALA A 84 -1.93 -0.24 15.24
N GLY A 85 -0.89 -0.91 14.72
CA GLY A 85 -0.65 -2.34 14.94
C GLY A 85 -1.63 -3.23 14.18
N ARG A 86 -2.35 -2.71 13.17
CA ARG A 86 -3.28 -3.51 12.36
C ARG A 86 -2.57 -4.23 11.23
N LEU A 87 -1.62 -3.56 10.57
CA LEU A 87 -0.92 -4.06 9.39
C LEU A 87 0.59 -4.21 9.63
N ASP A 88 1.16 -5.27 9.06
CA ASP A 88 2.61 -5.49 8.96
C ASP A 88 3.12 -5.11 7.56
N VAL A 89 4.41 -4.74 7.49
CA VAL A 89 5.07 -4.27 6.26
C VAL A 89 6.11 -5.30 5.78
N ASN A 90 5.80 -5.99 4.68
CA ASN A 90 6.69 -6.95 4.04
C ASN A 90 7.29 -6.34 2.76
N VAL A 91 8.58 -6.01 2.79
CA VAL A 91 9.29 -5.31 1.70
C VAL A 91 10.13 -6.29 0.91
N MET A 92 10.11 -6.17 -0.42
CA MET A 92 10.84 -7.05 -1.34
C MET A 92 11.37 -6.26 -2.54
N THR A 93 12.35 -6.81 -3.25
CA THR A 93 12.68 -6.36 -4.60
C THR A 93 11.99 -7.26 -5.61
N TRP A 94 11.17 -6.69 -6.48
CA TRP A 94 10.63 -7.37 -7.65
C TRP A 94 11.47 -7.05 -8.88
N MET A 95 11.86 -8.10 -9.63
CA MET A 95 12.70 -8.00 -10.82
C MET A 95 12.00 -8.65 -12.01
N MET A 96 12.04 -7.98 -13.16
CA MET A 96 11.41 -8.43 -14.40
C MET A 96 12.21 -7.93 -15.63
N PRO A 97 11.98 -8.48 -16.84
CA PRO A 97 12.57 -7.93 -18.06
C PRO A 97 12.29 -6.44 -18.20
N ALA A 98 13.31 -5.69 -18.62
CA ALA A 98 13.21 -4.24 -18.71
C ALA A 98 12.18 -3.80 -19.75
N GLY A 99 11.39 -2.77 -19.42
CA GLY A 99 10.35 -2.20 -20.28
C GLY A 99 8.97 -2.87 -20.17
N ASN A 100 8.80 -3.87 -19.30
CA ASN A 100 7.52 -4.56 -19.11
C ASN A 100 6.43 -3.72 -18.42
N LEU A 101 6.80 -2.67 -17.67
CA LEU A 101 5.86 -1.80 -16.97
C LEU A 101 6.07 -0.33 -17.32
N HIS A 102 4.95 0.39 -17.42
CA HIS A 102 4.91 1.84 -17.52
C HIS A 102 3.88 2.35 -16.51
N PHE A 103 4.22 3.41 -15.78
CA PHE A 103 3.34 4.00 -14.78
C PHE A 103 2.79 5.33 -15.27
N THR A 104 1.52 5.59 -14.98
CA THR A 104 0.88 6.89 -15.17
C THR A 104 0.39 7.38 -13.82
N GLN A 105 0.63 8.65 -13.53
CA GLN A 105 0.12 9.25 -12.30
C GLN A 105 -1.39 9.45 -12.45
N VAL A 106 -2.15 8.87 -11.52
CA VAL A 106 -3.61 9.00 -11.44
C VAL A 106 -3.97 9.55 -10.06
N ARG A 107 -5.11 10.22 -9.95
CA ARG A 107 -5.63 10.66 -8.65
C ARG A 107 -6.06 9.43 -7.85
N ALA A 108 -5.37 9.18 -6.73
CA ALA A 108 -5.78 8.14 -5.79
C ALA A 108 -6.93 8.64 -4.89
N PRO A 109 -7.88 7.77 -4.50
CA PRO A 109 -8.91 8.12 -3.53
C PRO A 109 -8.27 8.38 -2.15
N ARG A 110 -8.82 9.37 -1.44
CA ARG A 110 -8.34 9.78 -0.10
C ARG A 110 -9.23 9.31 1.04
N SER A 111 -10.35 8.66 0.74
CA SER A 111 -11.28 8.10 1.72
C SER A 111 -12.07 6.93 1.12
N ILE A 112 -12.74 6.17 1.96
CA ILE A 112 -13.68 5.12 1.58
C ILE A 112 -14.79 5.71 0.69
N ALA A 113 -15.32 6.88 1.05
CA ALA A 113 -16.35 7.55 0.26
C ALA A 113 -15.87 7.86 -1.16
N GLU A 114 -14.65 8.39 -1.33
CA GLU A 114 -14.07 8.61 -2.66
C GLU A 114 -13.82 7.30 -3.42
N ALA A 115 -13.43 6.23 -2.73
CA ALA A 115 -13.13 4.94 -3.35
C ALA A 115 -14.39 4.14 -3.77
N THR A 116 -15.55 4.49 -3.24
CA THR A 116 -16.83 3.78 -3.48
C THR A 116 -17.81 4.60 -4.32
N THR A 117 -17.43 5.81 -4.71
CA THR A 117 -18.20 6.62 -5.64
C THR A 117 -17.79 6.25 -7.06
N ASP A 118 -18.64 5.46 -7.74
CA ASP A 118 -18.64 5.30 -9.20
C ASP A 118 -19.34 6.50 -9.88
#